data_AF-A0A945YTM8-F1
#
_entry.id   AF-A0A945YTM8-F1
#
_cell.length_a   1.000
_cell.length_b   1.000
_cell.length_c   1.000
_cell.angle_alpha   90.00
_cell.angle_beta   90.00
_cell.angle_gamma   90.00
#
_symmetry.space_group_name_H-M   'P 1'
#
loop_
_entity.id
_entity.type
_entity.pdbx_description
1 polymer ?
#
loop_
_entity_poly.entity_id
_entity_poly.type
_entity_poly.pdbx_seq_one_letter_code
_entity_poly.pdbx_strand_id
1 'polypeptide(L)' 'MSFYQTWLPFIYLYGIGGVSFLFGTFLIFRTGALNVNDPVHKKWVWVLFYGYFFYAFIHALFIYLAIESV' A
#
# COMPACT_ATOMS: atom_id res chain seq x y z
N MET A 1 -14.25 -15.45 12.74
CA MET A 1 -14.35 -13.97 12.70
C MET A 1 -15.26 -13.55 11.55
N SER A 2 -15.97 -12.41 11.64
CA SER A 2 -16.84 -11.95 10.53
C SER A 2 -16.10 -11.04 9.55
N PHE A 3 -16.57 -10.97 8.30
CA PHE A 3 -16.03 -10.09 7.25
C PHE A 3 -15.89 -8.63 7.69
N TYR A 4 -16.90 -8.13 8.41
CA TYR A 4 -16.93 -6.74 8.90
C TYR A 4 -15.84 -6.42 9.92
N GLN A 5 -15.27 -7.44 10.58
CA GLN A 5 -14.22 -7.29 11.59
C GLN A 5 -12.82 -7.54 11.02
N THR A 6 -12.70 -8.12 9.82
CA THR A 6 -11.40 -8.50 9.23
C THR A 6 -11.15 -7.82 7.89
N TRP A 7 -11.94 -8.16 6.88
CA TRP A 7 -11.74 -7.73 5.49
C TRP A 7 -12.25 -6.33 5.22
N LEU A 8 -13.36 -5.90 5.85
CA LEU A 8 -13.88 -4.55 5.63
C LEU A 8 -12.90 -3.45 6.09
N PRO A 9 -12.30 -3.52 7.30
CA PRO A 9 -11.28 -2.56 7.72
C PRO A 9 -10.03 -2.61 6.83
N PHE A 10 -9.61 -3.81 6.39
CA PHE A 10 -8.51 -3.97 5.44
C PHE A 10 -8.78 -3.24 4.12
N ILE A 11 -9.95 -3.46 3.52
CA ILE A 11 -10.36 -2.79 2.27
C ILE A 11 -10.45 -1.28 2.47
N TYR A 12 -10.94 -0.81 3.62
CA TYR A 12 -10.96 0.62 3.92
C TYR A 12 -9.55 1.20 3.97
N LEU A 13 -8.64 0.57 4.72
CA LEU A 13 -7.26 1.05 4.88
C LEU A 13 -6.49 1.06 3.56
N TYR A 14 -6.50 -0.03 2.81
CA TYR A 14 -5.72 -0.14 1.56
C TYR A 14 -6.49 0.27 0.30
N GLY A 15 -7.80 0.45 0.38
CA GLY A 15 -8.61 1.04 -0.68
C GLY A 15 -8.59 2.56 -0.59
N ILE A 16 -9.21 3.12 0.46
CA ILE A 16 -9.28 4.58 0.66
C ILE A 16 -7.89 5.16 0.94
N GLY A 17 -7.10 4.51 1.80
CA GLY A 17 -5.70 4.91 2.00
C GLY A 17 -4.86 4.76 0.74
N GLY A 18 -5.19 3.81 -0.14
CA GLY A 18 -4.56 3.65 -1.45
C GLY A 18 -4.84 4.81 -2.39
N VAL A 19 -6.07 5.32 -2.41
CA VAL A 19 -6.43 6.54 -3.16
C VAL A 19 -5.61 7.73 -2.65
N SER A 20 -5.56 7.94 -1.33
CA SER A 20 -4.75 9.00 -0.72
C SER A 20 -3.25 8.85 -1.03
N PHE A 21 -2.73 7.62 -0.99
CA PHE A 21 -1.36 7.31 -1.38
C PHE A 21 -1.11 7.73 -2.82
N LEU A 22 -1.94 7.31 -3.78
CA LEU A 22 -1.80 7.68 -5.19
C LEU A 22 -1.84 9.20 -5.43
N PHE A 23 -2.70 9.93 -4.71
CA PHE A 23 -2.71 11.39 -4.77
C PHE A 23 -1.39 11.99 -4.29
N GLY A 24 -0.85 11.50 -3.17
CA GLY A 24 0.48 11.89 -2.69
C GLY A 24 1.57 11.57 -3.70
N THR A 25 1.54 10.37 -4.28
CA THR A 25 2.52 9.92 -5.28
C THR A 25 2.46 10.76 -6.55
N PHE A 26 1.25 11.14 -6.98
CA PHE A 26 1.06 12.06 -8.10
C PHE A 26 1.69 13.43 -7.82
N LEU A 27 1.52 13.98 -6.62
CA LEU A 27 2.11 15.26 -6.23
C LEU A 27 3.65 15.21 -6.22
N ILE A 28 4.27 14.18 -5.63
CA ILE A 28 5.74 14.09 -5.58
C ILE A 28 6.36 13.92 -6.97
N PHE A 29 5.66 13.29 -7.92
CA PHE A 29 6.09 13.23 -9.31
C PHE A 29 5.92 14.58 -10.00
N ARG A 30 4.79 15.25 -9.79
CA ARG A 30 4.47 16.54 -10.41
C ARG A 30 5.40 17.67 -9.96
N THR A 31 5.82 17.67 -8.69
CA THR A 31 6.74 18.68 -8.14
C THR A 31 8.21 18.37 -8.44
N GLY A 32 8.52 17.21 -9.00
CA GLY A 32 9.89 16.76 -9.23
C GLY A 32 10.62 16.30 -7.95
N ALA A 33 9.93 16.24 -6.81
CA ALA A 33 10.50 15.70 -5.56
C ALA A 33 10.98 14.26 -5.72
N LEU A 34 10.31 13.48 -6.58
CA LEU A 34 10.77 12.16 -7.01
C LEU A 34 10.94 12.13 -8.53
N ASN A 35 12.10 12.58 -9.01
CA ASN A 35 12.39 12.65 -10.45
C ASN A 35 12.74 11.27 -11.04
N VAL A 36 11.91 10.73 -11.93
CA VAL A 36 12.13 9.43 -12.59
C VAL A 36 13.32 9.37 -13.56
N ASN A 37 13.88 10.53 -13.94
CA ASN A 37 15.11 10.60 -14.75
C ASN A 37 16.37 10.36 -13.91
N ASP A 38 16.27 10.47 -12.58
CA ASP A 38 17.37 10.19 -11.66
C ASP A 38 17.38 8.68 -11.30
N PRO A 39 18.52 7.97 -11.49
CA PRO A 39 18.62 6.54 -11.23
C PRO A 39 18.48 6.15 -9.74
N VAL A 40 18.82 7.04 -8.81
CA VAL A 40 18.61 6.86 -7.37
C VAL A 40 17.12 7.01 -7.05
N HIS A 41 16.47 8.05 -7.56
CA HIS A 41 15.03 8.25 -7.36
C HIS A 41 14.18 7.12 -7.95
N LYS A 42 14.61 6.50 -9.06
CA LYS A 42 13.97 5.29 -9.60
C LYS A 42 13.94 4.13 -8.60
N LYS A 43 14.98 3.96 -7.78
CA LYS A 43 14.96 2.97 -6.69
C LYS A 43 13.92 3.31 -5.64
N TRP A 44 13.80 4.59 -5.30
CA TRP A 44 12.80 5.08 -4.35
C TRP A 44 11.36 4.94 -4.85
N VAL A 45 11.11 5.09 -6.16
CA VAL A 45 9.80 4.74 -6.75
C VAL A 45 9.47 3.28 -6.47
N TRP A 46 10.42 2.38 -6.74
CA TRP A 46 10.24 0.96 -6.46
C TRP A 46 9.98 0.69 -4.98
N VAL A 47 10.79 1.27 -4.08
CA VAL A 47 10.61 1.11 -2.62
C VAL A 47 9.22 1.61 -2.17
N LEU A 48 8.76 2.74 -2.71
CA LEU A 48 7.48 3.35 -2.33
C LEU A 48 6.29 2.46 -2.68
N PHE A 49 6.23 1.96 -3.93
CA PHE A 49 5.15 1.08 -4.36
C PHE A 49 5.29 -0.32 -3.77
N TYR A 50 6.51 -0.87 -3.74
CA TYR A 50 6.77 -2.17 -3.13
C TYR A 50 6.36 -2.16 -1.66
N GLY A 51 6.76 -1.14 -0.89
CA GLY A 51 6.40 -1.03 0.53
C GLY A 51 4.89 -1.04 0.77
N TYR A 52 4.14 -0.30 -0.05
CA TYR A 52 2.68 -0.29 0.03
C TYR A 52 2.06 -1.68 -0.22
N PHE A 53 2.40 -2.32 -1.34
CA PHE A 53 1.82 -3.61 -1.72
C PHE A 53 2.34 -4.76 -0.85
N PHE A 54 3.61 -4.73 -0.45
CA PHE A 54 4.19 -5.69 0.48
C PHE A 54 3.45 -5.66 1.81
N TYR A 55 3.23 -4.47 2.37
CA TYR A 55 2.54 -4.34 3.65
C TYR A 55 1.07 -4.76 3.55
N ALA A 56 0.38 -4.41 2.45
CA ALA A 56 -0.98 -4.89 2.18
C ALA A 56 -1.03 -6.42 2.06
N PHE A 57 -0.06 -7.03 1.37
CA PHE A 57 0.02 -8.47 1.20
C PHE A 57 0.23 -9.20 2.53
N ILE A 58 1.23 -8.81 3.33
CA ILE A 58 1.48 -9.48 4.62
C ILE A 58 0.29 -9.31 5.57
N HIS A 59 -0.39 -8.17 5.54
CA HIS A 59 -1.57 -7.95 6.36
C HIS A 59 -2.73 -8.86 5.92
N ALA A 60 -3.00 -8.97 4.62
CA ALA A 60 -3.99 -9.91 4.10
C ALA A 60 -3.63 -11.36 4.44
N LEU A 61 -2.35 -11.72 4.34
CA LEU A 61 -1.84 -13.04 4.71
C LEU A 61 -2.12 -13.34 6.19
N PHE A 62 -1.86 -12.39 7.10
CA PHE A 62 -2.15 -12.58 8.52
C PHE A 62 -3.65 -12.63 8.83
N ILE A 63 -4.50 -11.88 8.12
CA ILE A 63 -5.96 -12.03 8.22
C ILE A 63 -6.36 -13.44 7.83
N TYR A 64 -5.83 -13.96 6.71
CA TYR A 64 -6.12 -15.30 6.24
C TYR A 64 -5.68 -16.37 7.26
N LEU A 65 -4.43 -16.29 7.73
CA LEU A 65 -3.90 -17.22 8.74
C LEU A 65 -4.69 -17.18 10.05
N ALA A 66 -5.14 -16.00 10.48
CA ALA A 66 -5.92 -15.85 11.71
C ALA A 66 -7.35 -16.39 11.59
N ILE A 67 -7.93 -16.39 10.39
CA ILE A 67 -9.26 -16.98 10.14
C ILE A 67 -9.16 -18.52 10.12
N GLU A 68 -8.10 -19.08 9.53
CA GLU A 68 -7.87 -20.54 9.47
C GLU A 68 -7.44 -21.14 10.82
N SER A 69 -6.83 -20.36 11.71
CA SER A 69 -6.37 -20.83 13.02
C SER A 69 -7.49 -20.94 14.07
N VAL A 70 -8.74 -20.71 13.70
CA VAL A 70 -9.93 -20.66 14.59
C VAL A 70 -10.98 -21.63 14.08
#